data_AF-A0A0Q7BAI8-F1
#
_entry.id   AF-A0A0Q7BAI8-F1
#
_cell.length_a   1.000
_cell.length_b   1.000
_cell.length_c   1.000
_cell.angle_alpha   90.00
_cell.angle_beta   90.00
_cell.angle_gamma   90.00
#
_symmetry.space_group_name_H-M   'P 1'
#
loop_
_entity.id
_entity.type
_entity.pdbx_description
1 polymer ?
#
loop_
_entity_poly.entity_id
_entity_poly.type
_entity_poly.pdbx_seq_one_letter_code
_entity_poly.pdbx_strand_id
1 'polypeptide(L)' 'MKHRTRTYYTATQKALMWERWKDGWTLHEIGKLFDRPHTSIQGILSKTGGIRPP' A
#
# COMPACT_ATOMS: atom_id res chain seq x y z
N MET A 1 4.47 17.12 -20.79
CA MET A 1 4.52 15.80 -20.09
C MET A 1 3.68 15.91 -18.83
N LYS A 2 2.64 15.10 -18.64
CA LYS A 2 1.77 15.16 -17.45
C LYS A 2 2.44 14.36 -16.32
N HIS A 3 3.11 15.04 -15.40
CA HIS A 3 3.70 14.38 -14.24
C HIS A 3 2.56 13.83 -13.38
N ARG A 4 2.53 12.51 -13.17
CA ARG A 4 1.62 11.90 -12.20
C ARG A 4 1.97 12.44 -10.82
N THR A 5 1.04 13.16 -10.21
CA THR A 5 1.19 13.69 -8.85
C THR A 5 1.49 12.54 -7.90
N ARG A 6 2.62 12.64 -7.19
CA ARG A 6 3.03 11.66 -6.17
C ARG A 6 1.97 11.65 -5.07
N THR A 7 1.12 10.63 -5.04
CA THR A 7 0.18 10.44 -3.93
C THR A 7 0.96 9.85 -2.76
N TYR A 8 1.06 10.60 -1.68
CA TYR A 8 1.62 10.09 -0.43
C TYR A 8 0.51 9.36 0.34
N TYR A 9 0.76 8.12 0.73
CA TYR A 9 -0.14 7.41 1.63
C TYR A 9 0.05 7.94 3.04
N THR A 10 -1.06 8.25 3.70
CA THR A 10 -1.07 8.60 5.11
C THR A 10 -0.68 7.38 5.97
N ALA A 11 -0.22 7.62 7.20
CA ALA A 11 0.05 6.55 8.18
C ALA A 11 -1.13 5.58 8.29
N THR A 12 -2.35 6.12 8.38
CA THR A 12 -3.60 5.35 8.47
C THR A 12 -3.84 4.49 7.22
N GLN A 13 -3.61 5.01 6.01
CA GLN A 13 -3.75 4.23 4.79
C GLN A 13 -2.75 3.08 4.72
N LYS A 14 -1.50 3.32 5.16
CA LYS A 14 -0.48 2.27 5.19
C LYS A 14 -0.78 1.22 6.27
N ALA A 15 -1.28 1.62 7.43
CA ALA A 15 -1.73 0.70 8.48
C ALA A 15 -2.87 -0.19 7.97
N LEU A 16 -3.83 0.38 7.25
CA LEU A 16 -4.97 -0.35 6.68
C LEU A 16 -4.53 -1.31 5.57
N MET A 17 -3.53 -0.95 4.75
CA MET A 17 -2.90 -1.89 3.81
C MET A 17 -2.22 -3.05 4.52
N TRP A 18 -1.50 -2.77 5.62
CA TRP A 18 -0.80 -3.78 6.40
C TRP A 18 -1.77 -4.74 7.11
N GLU A 19 -2.84 -4.21 7.71
CA GLU A 19 -3.89 -5.02 8.35
C GLU A 19 -4.54 -5.99 7.36
N ARG A 20 -4.89 -5.53 6.15
CA ARG A 20 -5.43 -6.43 5.13
C ARG A 20 -4.43 -7.47 4.64
N TRP A 21 -3.16 -7.08 4.49
CA TRP A 21 -2.11 -8.04 4.17
C TRP A 21 -1.95 -9.10 5.27
N LYS A 22 -2.08 -8.68 6.54
CA LYS A 22 -2.04 -9.59 7.70
C LYS A 22 -3.24 -10.52 7.76
N ASP A 23 -4.42 -10.06 7.33
CA ASP A 23 -5.63 -10.87 7.16
C ASP A 23 -5.53 -11.88 6.00
N GLY A 24 -4.43 -11.88 5.24
CA GLY A 24 -4.19 -12.80 4.13
C GLY A 24 -4.66 -12.29 2.77
N TRP A 25 -5.01 -11.01 2.65
CA TRP A 25 -5.39 -10.42 1.37
C TRP A 25 -4.19 -10.32 0.42
N THR A 26 -4.46 -10.51 -0.87
CA THR A 26 -3.42 -10.38 -1.88
C THR A 26 -3.10 -8.91 -2.15
N LEU A 27 -1.85 -8.63 -2.58
CA LEU A 27 -1.44 -7.28 -2.97
C LEU A 27 -2.31 -6.69 -4.10
N HIS A 28 -2.89 -7.55 -4.93
CA HIS A 28 -3.81 -7.15 -6.00
C HIS A 28 -5.15 -6.67 -5.45
N GLU A 29 -5.73 -7.35 -4.46
CA GLU A 29 -7.00 -6.95 -3.84
C GLU A 29 -6.85 -5.66 -3.03
N ILE A 30 -5.76 -5.55 -2.27
CA ILE A 30 -5.45 -4.33 -1.54
C ILE A 30 -5.23 -3.19 -2.54
N GLY A 31 -4.54 -3.44 -3.67
CA GLY A 31 -4.33 -2.46 -4.74
C GLY A 31 -5.62 -1.94 -5.35
N LYS A 32 -6.55 -2.85 -5.68
CA LYS A 32 -7.87 -2.51 -6.21
C LYS A 32 -8.64 -1.59 -5.26
N LEU A 33 -8.55 -1.82 -3.95
CA LEU A 33 -9.28 -1.02 -2.97
C LEU A 33 -8.82 0.45 -2.92
N PHE A 34 -7.55 0.69 -3.24
CA PHE A 34 -6.99 2.04 -3.32
C PHE A 34 -6.97 2.60 -4.75
N ASP A 35 -7.53 1.90 -5.75
CA ASP A 35 -7.44 2.21 -7.18
C ASP A 35 -5.97 2.39 -7.64
N ARG A 36 -5.11 1.47 -7.20
CA ARG A 36 -3.66 1.56 -7.36
C ARG A 36 -3.04 0.23 -7.79
N PRO A 37 -1.94 0.26 -8.56
CA PRO A 37 -1.22 -0.94 -8.91
C PRO A 37 -0.59 -1.58 -7.67
N HIS A 38 -0.62 -2.91 -7.61
CA HIS A 38 -0.06 -3.72 -6.52
C HIS A 38 1.42 -3.40 -6.24
N THR A 39 2.17 -2.96 -7.25
CA THR A 39 3.58 -2.55 -7.15
C THR A 39 3.79 -1.40 -6.16
N SER A 40 2.81 -0.48 -6.04
CA SER A 40 2.90 0.61 -5.07
C SER A 40 2.79 0.11 -3.63
N ILE A 41 1.93 -0.88 -3.39
CA ILE A 41 1.74 -1.48 -2.06
C ILE A 41 2.94 -2.35 -1.71
N GLN A 42 3.45 -3.14 -2.67
CA GLN A 42 4.68 -3.90 -2.51
C GLN A 42 5.83 -2.96 -2.07
N GLY A 43 6.00 -1.81 -2.73
CA GLY A 43 7.02 -0.84 -2.35
C GLY A 43 6.85 -0.26 -0.93
N ILE A 44 5.62 -0.15 -0.42
CA ILE A 44 5.35 0.29 0.95
C ILE A 44 5.68 -0.84 1.93
N LEU A 45 5.15 -2.04 1.69
CA LEU A 45 5.37 -3.19 2.57
C LEU A 45 6.84 -3.61 2.63
N SER A 46 7.55 -3.61 1.49
CA SER A 46 8.99 -3.89 1.42
C SER A 46 9.82 -2.82 2.13
N LYS A 47 9.47 -1.53 2.02
CA LYS A 47 10.16 -0.45 2.77
C LYS A 47 9.99 -0.58 4.27
N THR A 48 8.84 -1.10 4.70
CA THR A 48 8.54 -1.30 6.12
C THR A 48 8.98 -2.69 6.61
N GLY A 49 9.53 -3.55 5.73
CA GLY A 49 10.00 -4.89 6.08
C GLY A 49 8.91 -5.81 6.65
N GLY A 50 7.64 -5.56 6.35
CA GLY A 50 6.52 -6.28 6.98
C GLY A 50 6.20 -5.82 8.41
N ILE A 51 6.82 -4.75 8.91
CA ILE A 51 6.45 -4.07 10.16
C ILE A 51 5.29 -3.11 9.88
N ARG A 52 4.35 -2.99 10.82
CA ARG A 52 3.25 -2.01 10.72
C ARG A 52 3.84 -0.60 10.63
N PRO A 53 3.61 0.14 9.53
CA PRO A 53 4.11 1.50 9.40
C PRO A 53 3.48 2.41 10.48
N PRO A 54 4.26 3.35 11.07
CA PRO A 54 3.75 4.31 12.04
C PRO A 54 2.82 5.35 11.39
#